data_AF-A0A958P3N3-F1
#
_entry.id   AF-A0A958P3N3-F1
#
_cell.length_a   1.000
_cell.length_b   1.000
_cell.length_c   1.000
_cell.angle_alpha   90.00
_cell.angle_beta   90.00
_cell.angle_gamma   90.00
#
_symmetry.space_group_name_H-M   'P 1'
#
loop_
_entity.id
_entity.type
_entity.pdbx_description
1 polymer ?
#
loop_
_entity_poly.entity_id
_entity_poly.type
_entity_poly.pdbx_seq_one_letter_code
_entity_poly.pdbx_strand_id
1 'polypeptide(L)'
;MDNILKKILSILLVIFSLSSFSQEVIEEKIQIDTTFITYQVIHKETLGEGYFTMKRYVFANDTSVVAIEKNFSNGRQNGLTRIYYPSGKIRVKAIYGNDKLQGEWTHYDELGVIITKGVYNFGLKDGFWAYKSIGTFGRYVDGKKHRNWVKKDKNGKKHKAWYWKGEFKKGDDIFKDDYVVYADTAYVISNISTGVGDSIVASNVINADIKYINAAKYLVGNYYFRKVTKDYFRPSKKLRAQFINEYVDLDKDVFKLKVSSEI
;
A
#
# COMPACT_ATOMS: atom_id res chain seq x y z
N MET A 1 60.64 2.98 -5.55
CA MET A 1 59.43 3.00 -6.39
C MET A 1 59.47 4.24 -7.25
N ASP A 2 59.64 4.09 -8.57
CA ASP A 2 59.83 5.21 -9.49
C ASP A 2 58.68 6.21 -9.42
N ASN A 3 59.01 7.49 -9.59
CA ASN A 3 58.05 8.60 -9.49
C ASN A 3 56.93 8.48 -10.55
N ILE A 4 57.26 7.84 -11.68
CA ILE A 4 56.32 7.48 -12.75
C ILE A 4 55.35 6.40 -12.28
N LEU A 5 55.83 5.36 -11.59
CA LEU A 5 54.99 4.27 -11.08
C LEU A 5 54.02 4.76 -10.00
N LYS A 6 54.45 5.70 -9.13
CA LYS A 6 53.58 6.38 -8.16
C LYS A 6 52.46 7.17 -8.85
N LYS A 7 52.78 7.96 -9.88
CA LYS A 7 51.77 8.71 -10.66
C LYS A 7 50.77 7.79 -11.35
N ILE A 8 51.24 6.70 -11.95
CA ILE A 8 50.36 5.72 -12.61
C ILE A 8 49.42 5.06 -11.58
N LEU A 9 49.92 4.65 -10.41
CA LEU A 9 49.08 4.10 -9.34
C LEU A 9 48.06 5.12 -8.81
N SER A 10 48.44 6.38 -8.64
CA SER A 10 47.51 7.44 -8.21
C SER A 10 46.41 7.69 -9.25
N ILE A 11 46.74 7.67 -10.54
CA ILE A 11 45.76 7.83 -11.63
C ILE A 11 44.83 6.60 -11.68
N LEU A 12 45.35 5.38 -11.53
CA LEU A 12 44.55 4.16 -11.46
C LEU A 12 43.62 4.15 -10.25
N LEU A 13 44.07 4.64 -9.08
CA LEU A 13 43.24 4.73 -7.87
C LEU A 13 42.10 5.76 -8.03
N VAL A 14 42.35 6.86 -8.74
CA VAL A 14 41.33 7.85 -9.10
C VAL A 14 40.34 7.30 -10.12
N ILE A 15 40.81 6.57 -11.14
CA ILE A 15 39.94 5.93 -12.14
C ILE A 15 39.08 4.81 -11.51
N PHE A 16 39.65 4.04 -10.56
CA PHE A 16 38.92 3.02 -9.80
C PHE A 16 37.93 3.62 -8.78
N SER A 17 38.18 4.85 -8.30
CA SER A 17 37.19 5.60 -7.52
C SER A 17 36.05 6.20 -8.36
N LEU A 18 36.29 6.37 -9.68
CA LEU A 18 35.33 6.92 -10.65
C LEU A 18 34.50 5.85 -11.35
N SER A 19 34.77 4.56 -11.15
CA SER A 19 33.82 3.49 -11.49
C SER A 19 32.63 3.61 -10.55
N SER A 20 31.76 4.57 -10.89
CA SER A 20 30.52 4.87 -10.21
C SER A 20 29.75 3.57 -10.15
N PHE A 21 29.49 3.10 -8.93
CA PHE A 21 28.52 2.06 -8.70
C PHE A 21 27.18 2.58 -9.24
N SER A 22 26.87 2.32 -10.50
CA SER A 22 25.59 2.71 -11.06
C SER A 22 24.56 1.84 -10.36
N GLN A 23 23.79 2.44 -9.46
CA GLN A 23 22.71 1.72 -8.80
C GLN A 23 21.73 1.23 -9.86
N GLU A 24 21.40 -0.06 -9.82
CA GLU A 24 20.50 -0.68 -10.78
C GLU A 24 19.09 -0.09 -10.64
N VAL A 25 18.55 0.42 -11.74
CA VAL A 25 17.15 0.87 -11.83
C VAL A 25 16.28 -0.34 -12.13
N ILE A 26 15.31 -0.60 -11.27
CA ILE A 26 14.39 -1.73 -11.33
C ILE A 26 12.98 -1.21 -11.63
N GLU A 27 12.26 -1.87 -12.53
CA GLU A 27 10.83 -1.62 -12.72
C GLU A 27 9.99 -2.46 -11.76
N GLU A 28 9.31 -1.79 -10.84
CA GLU A 28 8.40 -2.39 -9.86
C GLU A 28 6.95 -2.17 -10.29
N LYS A 29 6.29 -3.26 -10.71
CA LYS A 29 4.86 -3.25 -11.03
C LYS A 29 4.03 -3.47 -9.77
N ILE A 30 3.28 -2.44 -9.38
CA ILE A 30 2.52 -2.39 -8.14
C ILE A 30 1.03 -2.48 -8.46
N GLN A 31 0.33 -3.41 -7.81
CA GLN A 31 -1.12 -3.53 -7.93
C GLN A 31 -1.83 -2.47 -7.09
N ILE A 32 -2.65 -1.64 -7.75
CA ILE A 32 -3.58 -0.71 -7.12
C ILE A 32 -5.00 -1.20 -7.40
N ASP A 33 -5.56 -1.91 -6.43
CA ASP A 33 -6.84 -2.59 -6.59
C ASP A 33 -6.87 -3.58 -7.78
N THR A 34 -7.59 -3.28 -8.85
CA THR A 34 -7.61 -4.06 -10.11
C THR A 34 -6.68 -3.49 -11.18
N THR A 35 -6.07 -2.35 -10.92
CA THR A 35 -5.14 -1.66 -11.82
C THR A 35 -3.69 -1.89 -11.41
N PHE A 36 -2.76 -1.48 -12.27
CA PHE A 36 -1.33 -1.54 -11.98
C PHE A 36 -0.68 -0.20 -12.29
N ILE A 37 0.28 0.16 -11.45
CA ILE A 37 1.23 1.25 -11.72
C ILE A 37 2.63 0.64 -11.79
N THR A 38 3.52 1.25 -12.56
CA THR A 38 4.93 0.83 -12.62
C THR A 38 5.79 1.97 -12.08
N TYR A 39 6.63 1.68 -11.11
CA TYR A 39 7.64 2.60 -10.61
C TYR A 39 9.02 2.18 -11.09
N GLN A 40 9.82 3.14 -11.54
CA GLN A 40 11.25 2.97 -11.67
C GLN A 40 11.89 3.29 -10.31
N VAL A 41 12.53 2.31 -9.71
CA VAL A 41 13.07 2.41 -8.36
C VAL A 41 14.50 1.93 -8.28
N ILE A 42 15.18 2.34 -7.20
CA ILE A 42 16.50 1.87 -6.84
C ILE A 42 16.42 1.23 -5.45
N HIS A 43 16.95 0.02 -5.30
CA HIS A 43 17.10 -0.60 -3.98
C HIS A 43 18.14 0.17 -3.16
N LYS A 44 17.73 0.74 -2.03
CA LYS A 44 18.60 1.59 -1.21
C LYS A 44 19.24 0.83 -0.06
N GLU A 45 18.46 0.04 0.67
CA GLU A 45 18.95 -0.70 1.82
C GLU A 45 18.02 -1.86 2.22
N THR A 46 18.60 -2.80 2.96
CA THR A 46 17.87 -3.86 3.66
C THR A 46 18.10 -3.70 5.17
N LEU A 47 17.03 -3.44 5.91
CA LEU A 47 17.06 -3.30 7.37
C LEU A 47 16.71 -4.64 8.04
N GLY A 48 17.43 -4.97 9.11
CA GLY A 48 17.30 -6.23 9.84
C GLY A 48 18.08 -7.38 9.20
N GLU A 49 18.23 -8.48 9.94
CA GLU A 49 18.98 -9.67 9.54
C GLU A 49 18.24 -10.96 9.91
N GLY A 50 18.57 -12.06 9.24
CA GLY A 50 18.02 -13.38 9.53
C GLY A 50 16.55 -13.51 9.18
N TYR A 51 15.72 -13.86 10.17
CA TYR A 51 14.32 -14.24 9.93
C TYR A 51 13.45 -13.08 9.44
N PHE A 52 13.71 -11.84 9.86
CA PHE A 52 12.93 -10.66 9.47
C PHE A 52 13.81 -9.62 8.81
N THR A 53 13.43 -9.19 7.61
CA THR A 53 14.10 -8.10 6.90
C THR A 53 13.08 -7.14 6.30
N MET A 54 13.49 -5.90 6.06
CA MET A 54 12.72 -4.92 5.31
C MET A 54 13.58 -4.35 4.20
N LYS A 55 13.11 -4.45 2.96
CA LYS A 55 13.77 -3.81 1.82
C LYS A 55 13.14 -2.46 1.54
N ARG A 56 13.98 -1.43 1.41
CA ARG A 56 13.58 -0.07 1.06
C ARG A 56 14.05 0.27 -0.34
N TYR A 57 13.14 0.83 -1.13
CA TYR A 57 13.37 1.31 -2.48
C TYR A 57 13.04 2.79 -2.56
N VAL A 58 13.85 3.55 -3.29
CA VAL A 58 13.64 4.98 -3.58
C VAL A 58 13.29 5.19 -5.04
N PHE A 59 12.65 6.30 -5.37
CA PHE A 59 12.36 6.63 -6.77
C PHE A 59 13.67 6.85 -7.55
N ALA A 60 13.75 6.33 -8.78
CA ALA A 60 14.95 6.48 -9.61
C ALA A 60 15.20 7.94 -10.03
N ASN A 61 14.13 8.72 -10.21
CA ASN A 61 14.21 10.14 -10.56
C ASN A 61 14.39 11.06 -9.34
N ASP A 62 14.17 10.57 -8.12
CA ASP A 62 14.44 11.30 -6.87
C ASP A 62 14.76 10.31 -5.74
N THR A 63 16.05 10.05 -5.53
CA THR A 63 16.54 9.07 -4.56
C THR A 63 16.44 9.54 -3.11
N SER A 64 16.00 10.78 -2.88
CA SER A 64 15.66 11.30 -1.55
C SER A 64 14.29 10.84 -1.07
N VAL A 65 13.42 10.43 -2.00
CA VAL A 65 12.05 10.01 -1.71
C VAL A 65 11.94 8.49 -1.73
N VAL A 66 11.44 7.92 -0.63
CA VAL A 66 11.11 6.50 -0.55
C VAL A 66 9.91 6.19 -1.45
N ALA A 67 10.06 5.17 -2.30
CA ALA A 67 9.01 4.70 -3.19
C ALA A 67 8.26 3.50 -2.58
N ILE A 68 8.99 2.55 -2.01
CA ILE A 68 8.45 1.28 -1.51
C ILE A 68 9.20 0.79 -0.28
N GLU A 69 8.48 0.32 0.73
CA GLU A 69 9.02 -0.47 1.84
C GLU A 69 8.31 -1.83 1.87
N LYS A 70 9.06 -2.92 1.73
CA LYS A 70 8.55 -4.30 1.72
C LYS A 70 9.13 -5.05 2.91
N ASN A 71 8.27 -5.59 3.77
CA ASN A 71 8.68 -6.49 4.85
C ASN A 71 8.76 -7.94 4.36
N PHE A 72 9.71 -8.69 4.89
CA PHE A 72 9.97 -10.09 4.59
C PHE A 72 10.14 -10.91 5.86
N SER A 73 9.71 -12.16 5.79
CA SER A 73 9.99 -13.19 6.78
C SER A 73 10.47 -14.44 6.06
N ASN A 74 11.62 -14.99 6.46
CA ASN A 74 12.26 -16.14 5.79
C ASN A 74 12.38 -15.98 4.26
N GLY A 75 12.79 -14.79 3.82
CA GLY A 75 12.99 -14.49 2.39
C GLY A 75 11.70 -14.30 1.58
N ARG A 76 10.52 -14.48 2.18
CA ARG A 76 9.21 -14.25 1.54
C ARG A 76 8.58 -12.97 2.01
N GLN A 77 7.94 -12.23 1.12
CA GLN A 77 7.24 -11.00 1.47
C GLN A 77 6.12 -11.33 2.47
N ASN A 78 6.21 -10.70 3.64
CA ASN A 78 5.35 -10.98 4.77
C ASN A 78 5.24 -9.73 5.64
N GLY A 79 4.04 -9.39 6.06
CA GLY A 79 3.75 -8.20 6.82
C GLY A 79 3.46 -6.97 5.96
N LEU A 80 3.59 -5.79 6.58
CA LEU A 80 3.18 -4.53 5.97
C LEU A 80 4.10 -4.11 4.84
N THR A 81 3.51 -3.76 3.71
CA THR A 81 4.15 -3.10 2.58
C THR A 81 3.56 -1.71 2.46
N ARG A 82 4.44 -0.71 2.32
CA ARG A 82 4.05 0.68 2.08
C ARG A 82 4.55 1.10 0.72
N ILE A 83 3.68 1.73 -0.06
CA ILE A 83 4.00 2.35 -1.34
C ILE A 83 3.67 3.82 -1.21
N TYR A 84 4.53 4.68 -1.71
CA TYR A 84 4.43 6.13 -1.59
C TYR A 84 4.17 6.79 -2.93
N TYR A 85 3.61 8.00 -2.91
CA TYR A 85 3.60 8.91 -4.04
C TYR A 85 4.98 9.57 -4.17
N PRO A 86 5.34 10.13 -5.34
CA PRO A 86 6.54 10.97 -5.49
C PRO A 86 6.59 12.16 -4.51
N SER A 87 5.44 12.60 -3.99
CA SER A 87 5.34 13.59 -2.92
C SER A 87 5.80 13.10 -1.54
N GLY A 88 6.17 11.82 -1.40
CA GLY A 88 6.53 11.18 -0.12
C GLY A 88 5.33 10.78 0.74
N LYS A 89 4.10 11.10 0.32
CA LYS A 89 2.87 10.69 1.03
C LYS A 89 2.54 9.22 0.73
N ILE A 90 1.93 8.54 1.69
CA ILE A 90 1.53 7.13 1.52
C ILE A 90 0.46 7.03 0.42
N ARG A 91 0.72 6.18 -0.58
CA ARG A 91 -0.23 5.79 -1.64
C ARG A 91 -0.97 4.52 -1.24
N VAL A 92 -0.25 3.46 -0.87
CA VAL A 92 -0.86 2.17 -0.47
C VAL A 92 -0.22 1.64 0.80
N LYS A 93 -1.08 1.10 1.67
CA LYS A 93 -0.70 0.16 2.72
C LYS A 93 -1.32 -1.20 2.38
N ALA A 94 -0.48 -2.22 2.25
CA ALA A 94 -0.90 -3.56 1.91
C ALA A 94 -0.25 -4.55 2.86
N ILE A 95 -1.00 -5.48 3.41
CA ILE A 95 -0.43 -6.59 4.16
C ILE A 95 -0.19 -7.76 3.20
N TYR A 96 0.97 -8.39 3.32
CA TYR A 96 1.34 -9.60 2.60
C TYR A 96 1.53 -10.77 3.57
N GLY A 97 1.30 -11.98 3.09
CA GLY A 97 1.73 -13.19 3.77
C GLY A 97 2.12 -14.25 2.75
N ASN A 98 3.37 -14.72 2.85
CA ASN A 98 3.96 -15.66 1.89
C ASN A 98 3.78 -15.19 0.44
N ASP A 99 4.24 -13.97 0.15
CA ASP A 99 4.25 -13.35 -1.19
C ASP A 99 2.88 -13.01 -1.78
N LYS A 100 1.78 -13.26 -1.06
CA LYS A 100 0.42 -12.93 -1.49
C LYS A 100 -0.16 -11.81 -0.67
N LEU A 101 -0.94 -10.94 -1.31
CA LEU A 101 -1.75 -9.96 -0.60
C LEU A 101 -2.64 -10.69 0.40
N GLN A 102 -2.52 -10.29 1.66
CA GLN A 102 -3.36 -10.86 2.68
C GLN A 102 -3.56 -9.97 3.89
N GLY A 103 -4.82 -9.77 4.26
CA GLY A 103 -5.22 -8.85 5.30
C GLY A 103 -5.61 -7.51 4.72
N GLU A 104 -5.47 -6.47 5.52
CA GLU A 104 -5.88 -5.14 5.13
C GLU A 104 -5.12 -4.62 3.92
N TRP A 105 -5.87 -3.90 3.09
CA TRP A 105 -5.34 -3.15 1.97
C TRP A 105 -6.04 -1.80 1.93
N THR A 106 -5.26 -0.74 1.84
CA THR A 106 -5.74 0.64 1.89
C THR A 106 -4.99 1.47 0.85
N HIS A 107 -5.73 2.16 0.00
CA HIS A 107 -5.24 3.12 -0.98
C HIS A 107 -5.73 4.52 -0.62
N TYR A 108 -4.78 5.45 -0.62
CA TYR A 108 -4.94 6.85 -0.28
C TYR A 108 -4.70 7.71 -1.52
N ASP A 109 -5.32 8.88 -1.60
CA ASP A 109 -4.92 9.93 -2.54
C ASP A 109 -3.74 10.75 -2.00
N GLU A 110 -3.26 11.71 -2.80
CA GLU A 110 -2.16 12.62 -2.40
C GLU A 110 -2.53 13.60 -1.28
N LEU A 111 -3.79 13.67 -0.86
CA LEU A 111 -4.21 14.44 0.31
C LEU A 111 -4.25 13.56 1.57
N GLY A 112 -3.93 12.27 1.46
CA GLY A 112 -3.98 11.30 2.56
C GLY A 112 -5.38 10.79 2.86
N VAL A 113 -6.35 11.06 1.98
CA VAL A 113 -7.72 10.58 2.10
C VAL A 113 -7.79 9.16 1.58
N ILE A 114 -8.41 8.26 2.34
CA ILE A 114 -8.63 6.87 1.89
C ILE A 114 -9.60 6.88 0.71
N ILE A 115 -9.15 6.39 -0.44
CA ILE A 115 -9.95 6.21 -1.66
C ILE A 115 -10.52 4.81 -1.75
N THR A 116 -9.74 3.78 -1.40
CA THR A 116 -10.22 2.40 -1.40
C THR A 116 -9.67 1.67 -0.19
N LYS A 117 -10.51 0.86 0.46
CA LYS A 117 -10.08 0.00 1.57
C LYS A 117 -10.80 -1.33 1.51
N GLY A 118 -10.08 -2.40 1.80
CA GLY A 118 -10.63 -3.74 1.82
C GLY A 118 -9.69 -4.73 2.46
N VAL A 119 -10.02 -6.00 2.30
CA VAL A 119 -9.20 -7.12 2.80
C VAL A 119 -8.91 -8.07 1.64
N TYR A 120 -7.70 -8.61 1.62
CA TYR A 120 -7.33 -9.73 0.77
C TYR A 120 -7.19 -11.01 1.59
N ASN A 121 -7.44 -12.15 0.96
CA ASN A 121 -7.17 -13.48 1.47
C ASN A 121 -6.52 -14.29 0.35
N PHE A 122 -5.26 -14.71 0.53
CA PHE A 122 -4.48 -15.43 -0.48
C PHE A 122 -4.47 -14.77 -1.88
N GLY A 123 -4.35 -13.44 -1.92
CA GLY A 123 -4.34 -12.67 -3.17
C GLY A 123 -5.71 -12.32 -3.75
N LEU A 124 -6.80 -12.80 -3.15
CA LEU A 124 -8.17 -12.52 -3.60
C LEU A 124 -8.88 -11.54 -2.68
N LYS A 125 -9.69 -10.63 -3.22
CA LYS A 125 -10.54 -9.75 -2.42
C LYS A 125 -11.44 -10.61 -1.53
N ASP A 126 -11.43 -10.36 -0.23
CA ASP A 126 -12.26 -11.06 0.75
C ASP A 126 -12.77 -10.09 1.82
N GLY A 127 -13.92 -10.38 2.42
CA GLY A 127 -14.50 -9.49 3.42
C GLY A 127 -15.05 -8.19 2.83
N PHE A 128 -15.17 -7.16 3.65
CA PHE A 128 -15.78 -5.89 3.21
C PHE A 128 -14.77 -5.04 2.43
N TRP A 129 -15.27 -4.41 1.38
CA TRP A 129 -14.56 -3.48 0.52
C TRP A 129 -15.37 -2.20 0.39
N ALA A 130 -14.67 -1.07 0.37
CA ALA A 130 -15.25 0.25 0.26
C ALA A 130 -14.43 1.09 -0.73
N TYR A 131 -15.13 1.77 -1.63
CA TYR A 131 -14.60 2.60 -2.70
C TYR A 131 -15.21 4.00 -2.59
N LYS A 132 -14.41 4.98 -2.16
CA LYS A 132 -14.84 6.35 -1.93
C LYS A 132 -15.27 7.05 -3.22
N SER A 133 -14.49 6.91 -4.29
CA SER A 133 -14.72 7.60 -5.57
C SER A 133 -16.10 7.33 -6.17
N ILE A 134 -16.60 6.09 -6.01
CA ILE A 134 -17.91 5.65 -6.51
C ILE A 134 -18.95 5.47 -5.39
N GLY A 135 -18.65 5.92 -4.17
CA GLY A 135 -19.57 5.78 -3.03
C GLY A 135 -20.08 4.36 -2.81
N THR A 136 -19.27 3.34 -3.12
CA THR A 136 -19.70 1.94 -3.16
C THR A 136 -19.03 1.14 -2.08
N PHE A 137 -19.78 0.28 -1.40
CA PHE A 137 -19.21 -0.69 -0.48
C PHE A 137 -20.03 -1.98 -0.47
N GLY A 138 -19.37 -3.09 -0.16
CA GLY A 138 -20.00 -4.39 -0.13
C GLY A 138 -19.01 -5.45 0.29
N ARG A 139 -19.42 -6.71 0.20
CA ARG A 139 -18.57 -7.83 0.59
C ARG A 139 -18.08 -8.58 -0.63
N TYR A 140 -16.82 -9.00 -0.60
CA TYR A 140 -16.27 -10.03 -1.45
C TYR A 140 -16.12 -11.35 -0.68
N VAL A 141 -16.19 -12.45 -1.40
CA VAL A 141 -15.77 -13.79 -0.98
C VAL A 141 -15.00 -14.39 -2.14
N ASP A 142 -13.74 -14.77 -1.91
CA ASP A 142 -12.84 -15.35 -2.91
C ASP A 142 -12.78 -14.56 -4.23
N GLY A 143 -12.63 -13.24 -4.11
CA GLY A 143 -12.53 -12.32 -5.24
C GLY A 143 -13.86 -11.94 -5.88
N LYS A 144 -14.99 -12.51 -5.42
CA LYS A 144 -16.30 -12.31 -6.06
C LYS A 144 -17.25 -11.51 -5.17
N LYS A 145 -18.00 -10.57 -5.76
CA LYS A 145 -19.03 -9.80 -5.04
C LYS A 145 -20.03 -10.78 -4.37
N HIS A 146 -20.35 -10.52 -3.11
CA HIS A 146 -21.16 -11.40 -2.29
C HIS A 146 -22.07 -10.60 -1.35
N ARG A 147 -23.31 -11.07 -1.17
CA ARG A 147 -24.36 -10.45 -0.35
C ARG A 147 -24.66 -9.00 -0.74
N ASN A 148 -25.02 -8.19 0.25
CA ASN A 148 -25.47 -6.82 0.06
C ASN A 148 -24.31 -5.91 -0.33
N TRP A 149 -24.58 -5.14 -1.38
CA TRP A 149 -23.77 -4.05 -1.88
C TRP A 149 -24.59 -2.78 -1.81
N VAL A 150 -23.93 -1.66 -1.52
CA VAL A 150 -24.54 -0.34 -1.44
C VAL A 150 -23.73 0.60 -2.32
N LYS A 151 -24.42 1.38 -3.14
CA LYS A 151 -23.85 2.42 -4.01
C LYS A 151 -24.61 3.70 -3.76
N LYS A 152 -23.90 4.82 -3.69
CA LYS A 152 -24.51 6.14 -3.58
C LYS A 152 -24.44 6.81 -4.94
N ASP A 153 -25.56 7.34 -5.40
CA ASP A 153 -25.54 8.20 -6.57
C ASP A 153 -25.01 9.59 -6.23
N LYS A 154 -24.89 10.44 -7.25
CA LYS A 154 -24.43 11.83 -7.15
C LYS A 154 -25.26 12.69 -6.18
N ASN A 155 -26.50 12.31 -5.89
CA ASN A 155 -27.40 13.01 -4.97
C ASN A 155 -27.34 12.42 -3.54
N GLY A 156 -26.48 11.43 -3.31
CA GLY A 156 -26.35 10.74 -2.03
C GLY A 156 -27.46 9.71 -1.76
N LYS A 157 -28.38 9.48 -2.69
CA LYS A 157 -29.40 8.43 -2.55
C LYS A 157 -28.70 7.06 -2.59
N LYS A 158 -29.11 6.20 -1.66
CA LYS A 158 -28.56 4.87 -1.49
C LYS A 158 -29.30 3.89 -2.37
N HIS A 159 -28.53 3.16 -3.14
CA HIS A 159 -28.96 2.05 -3.96
C HIS A 159 -28.38 0.77 -3.36
N LYS A 160 -29.10 -0.34 -3.50
CA LYS A 160 -28.68 -1.65 -3.00
C LYS A 160 -28.68 -2.68 -4.11
N ALA A 161 -27.71 -3.58 -4.04
CA ALA A 161 -27.70 -4.81 -4.81
C ALA A 161 -27.38 -5.99 -3.92
N TRP A 162 -27.78 -7.17 -4.36
CA TRP A 162 -27.43 -8.44 -3.75
C TRP A 162 -26.74 -9.30 -4.79
N TYR A 163 -25.56 -9.79 -4.43
CA TYR A 163 -24.74 -10.68 -5.26
C TYR A 163 -24.58 -12.04 -4.60
N TRP A 164 -24.46 -13.09 -5.41
CA TRP A 164 -24.09 -14.42 -4.94
C TRP A 164 -22.91 -14.94 -5.74
N LYS A 165 -21.74 -15.04 -5.09
CA LYS A 165 -20.51 -15.57 -5.71
C LYS A 165 -20.21 -14.88 -7.05
N GLY A 166 -20.36 -13.57 -7.10
CA GLY A 166 -20.07 -12.73 -8.27
C GLY A 166 -21.28 -12.45 -9.15
N GLU A 167 -22.34 -13.24 -9.07
CA GLU A 167 -23.54 -13.06 -9.89
C GLU A 167 -24.44 -12.00 -9.27
N PHE A 168 -24.88 -11.03 -10.08
CA PHE A 168 -25.94 -10.11 -9.70
C PHE A 168 -27.26 -10.87 -9.60
N LYS A 169 -27.98 -10.68 -8.50
CA LYS A 169 -29.22 -11.43 -8.22
C LYS A 169 -30.43 -10.52 -8.09
N LYS A 170 -30.27 -9.33 -7.50
CA LYS A 170 -31.28 -8.28 -7.44
C LYS A 170 -30.65 -6.96 -7.04
N GLY A 171 -31.26 -5.83 -7.42
CA GLY A 171 -30.80 -4.51 -7.03
C GLY A 171 -31.15 -3.43 -8.05
N ASP A 172 -30.74 -2.21 -7.73
CA ASP A 172 -30.93 -1.06 -8.59
C ASP A 172 -30.01 -1.10 -9.83
N ASP A 173 -30.46 -0.52 -10.95
CA ASP A 173 -29.75 -0.57 -12.23
C ASP A 173 -28.37 0.10 -12.21
N ILE A 174 -28.12 1.00 -11.26
CA ILE A 174 -26.81 1.65 -11.05
C ILE A 174 -25.67 0.64 -10.78
N PHE A 175 -26.00 -0.62 -10.45
CA PHE A 175 -25.04 -1.71 -10.28
C PHE A 175 -24.79 -2.54 -11.56
N LYS A 176 -25.53 -2.27 -12.64
CA LYS A 176 -25.38 -2.93 -13.95
C LYS A 176 -24.35 -2.21 -14.84
N ASP A 177 -24.07 -0.93 -14.58
CA ASP A 177 -23.11 -0.09 -15.32
C ASP A 177 -21.64 -0.30 -14.92
N ASP A 178 -21.32 -1.38 -14.18
CA ASP A 178 -20.05 -1.51 -13.46
C ASP A 178 -18.88 -1.92 -14.37
N TYR A 179 -18.32 -0.98 -15.16
CA TYR A 179 -16.88 -0.88 -15.46
C TYR A 179 -16.55 0.54 -15.96
N VAL A 180 -16.30 1.47 -15.04
CA VAL A 180 -15.45 2.63 -15.33
C VAL A 180 -14.21 2.49 -14.47
N VAL A 181 -13.12 2.08 -15.11
CA VAL A 181 -11.77 2.11 -14.58
C VAL A 181 -11.49 3.57 -14.23
N TYR A 182 -11.30 3.87 -12.95
CA TYR A 182 -10.66 5.12 -12.56
C TYR A 182 -9.18 4.96 -12.89
N ALA A 183 -8.84 5.17 -14.17
CA ALA A 183 -7.48 5.45 -14.58
C ALA A 183 -7.15 6.79 -13.92
N ASP A 184 -6.41 6.75 -12.81
CA ASP A 184 -5.80 7.88 -12.10
C ASP A 184 -6.43 9.23 -12.48
N THR A 185 -7.75 9.42 -12.23
CA THR A 185 -8.33 10.75 -12.30
C THR A 185 -7.82 11.41 -11.04
N ALA A 186 -6.58 11.89 -11.13
CA ALA A 186 -6.25 13.27 -10.84
C ALA A 186 -7.55 14.01 -10.59
N TYR A 187 -7.77 14.34 -9.33
CA TYR A 187 -8.69 15.39 -8.98
C TYR A 187 -8.41 16.50 -9.98
N VAL A 188 -9.35 16.76 -10.88
CA VAL A 188 -9.23 17.80 -11.89
C VAL A 188 -9.06 19.08 -11.09
N ILE A 189 -7.81 19.53 -10.94
CA ILE A 189 -7.52 20.93 -10.69
C ILE A 189 -7.97 21.58 -11.99
N SER A 190 -9.22 22.05 -11.99
CA SER A 190 -9.64 22.98 -13.01
C SER A 190 -8.71 24.18 -12.85
N ASN A 191 -7.81 24.34 -13.82
CA ASN A 191 -7.09 25.58 -14.02
C ASN A 191 -8.13 26.67 -14.25
N ILE A 192 -8.50 27.39 -13.19
CA ILE A 192 -9.09 28.72 -13.31
C ILE A 192 -7.92 29.68 -13.14
N SER A 193 -7.28 30.06 -14.25
CA SER A 193 -6.52 31.30 -14.27
C SER A 193 -7.50 32.44 -14.46
N THR A 194 -7.72 33.24 -13.44
CA THR A 194 -7.92 34.70 -13.58
C THR A 194 -7.80 35.35 -12.20
N GLY A 195 -6.82 36.25 -12.06
CA GLY A 195 -6.96 37.50 -11.31
C GLY A 195 -7.12 37.44 -9.79
N VAL A 196 -6.04 37.85 -9.11
CA VAL A 196 -5.98 38.70 -7.90
C VAL A 196 -7.25 38.84 -7.05
N GLY A 197 -7.11 38.52 -5.75
CA GLY A 197 -7.90 39.14 -4.69
C GLY A 197 -8.64 38.14 -3.79
N ASP A 198 -8.17 38.05 -2.55
CA ASP A 198 -8.89 37.62 -1.35
C ASP A 198 -9.29 36.14 -1.16
N SER A 199 -8.61 35.54 -0.17
CA SER A 199 -9.17 34.67 0.87
C SER A 199 -10.14 33.57 0.42
N ILE A 200 -9.63 32.52 -0.22
CA ILE A 200 -10.39 31.26 -0.37
C ILE A 200 -10.25 30.46 0.93
N VAL A 201 -11.27 30.61 1.78
CA VAL A 201 -11.56 29.70 2.89
C VAL A 201 -11.56 28.27 2.35
N ALA A 202 -10.78 27.41 3.00
CA ALA A 202 -10.76 25.98 2.78
C ALA A 202 -12.18 25.39 2.94
N SER A 203 -12.89 25.19 1.83
CA SER A 203 -14.19 24.53 1.85
C SER A 203 -14.38 23.72 0.58
N ASN A 204 -13.85 22.49 0.59
CA ASN A 204 -14.48 21.30 0.03
C ASN A 204 -13.65 20.06 0.41
N VAL A 205 -13.35 19.92 1.71
CA VAL A 205 -13.05 18.59 2.25
C VAL A 205 -14.32 17.78 2.03
N ILE A 206 -14.34 16.95 0.98
CA ILE A 206 -15.45 16.02 0.74
C ILE A 206 -15.60 15.21 2.01
N ASN A 207 -16.63 15.58 2.78
CA ASN A 207 -16.99 15.00 4.06
C ASN A 207 -17.08 13.50 3.83
N ALA A 208 -16.03 12.77 4.23
CA ALA A 208 -15.97 11.34 3.97
C ALA A 208 -17.19 10.73 4.65
N ASP A 209 -18.00 10.02 3.88
CA ASP A 209 -19.32 9.61 4.34
C ASP A 209 -19.21 8.79 5.63
N ILE A 210 -19.97 9.13 6.67
CA ILE A 210 -19.89 8.46 7.98
C ILE A 210 -20.04 6.93 7.86
N LYS A 211 -20.79 6.41 6.88
CA LYS A 211 -20.91 4.96 6.65
C LYS A 211 -19.69 4.36 5.95
N TYR A 212 -19.09 5.10 5.03
CA TYR A 212 -17.78 4.77 4.49
C TYR A 212 -16.74 4.75 5.60
N ILE A 213 -16.71 5.79 6.44
CA ILE A 213 -15.84 5.88 7.61
C ILE A 213 -16.09 4.69 8.54
N ASN A 214 -17.33 4.28 8.79
CA ASN A 214 -17.62 3.13 9.65
C ASN A 214 -17.18 1.80 9.02
N ALA A 215 -17.39 1.61 7.71
CA ALA A 215 -16.87 0.45 6.99
C ALA A 215 -15.35 0.44 7.00
N ALA A 216 -14.71 1.58 6.74
CA ALA A 216 -13.28 1.74 6.78
C ALA A 216 -12.73 1.50 8.20
N LYS A 217 -13.33 2.08 9.24
CA LYS A 217 -12.97 1.90 10.67
C LYS A 217 -13.07 0.44 11.11
N TYR A 218 -14.13 -0.28 10.70
CA TYR A 218 -14.23 -1.72 10.92
C TYR A 218 -13.03 -2.49 10.33
N LEU A 219 -12.50 -1.97 9.23
CA LEU A 219 -11.38 -2.55 8.50
C LEU A 219 -10.00 -2.01 8.92
N VAL A 220 -9.84 -1.17 9.96
CA VAL A 220 -8.53 -0.59 10.39
C VAL A 220 -7.77 -1.48 11.40
N GLY A 221 -8.41 -2.51 11.96
CA GLY A 221 -7.77 -3.36 12.95
C GLY A 221 -7.11 -4.59 12.32
N ASN A 222 -5.81 -4.78 12.57
CA ASN A 222 -4.98 -5.81 11.94
C ASN A 222 -5.42 -7.26 12.21
N TYR A 223 -6.44 -7.63 11.45
CA TYR A 223 -7.06 -8.93 11.52
C TYR A 223 -6.09 -10.01 11.05
N TYR A 224 -5.22 -9.72 10.09
CA TYR A 224 -4.36 -10.74 9.49
C TYR A 224 -3.17 -11.13 10.37
N PHE A 225 -2.38 -10.18 10.93
CA PHE A 225 -1.34 -10.56 11.89
C PHE A 225 -1.96 -11.34 13.04
N ARG A 226 -3.08 -10.86 13.60
CA ARG A 226 -3.77 -11.57 14.69
C ARG A 226 -4.23 -12.96 14.26
N LYS A 227 -4.74 -13.14 13.04
CA LYS A 227 -5.20 -14.43 12.50
C LYS A 227 -4.04 -15.37 12.21
N VAL A 228 -3.00 -14.94 11.49
CA VAL A 228 -1.83 -15.77 11.16
C VAL A 228 -1.09 -16.17 12.41
N THR A 229 -0.82 -15.23 13.31
CA THR A 229 -0.14 -15.55 14.57
C THR A 229 -1.00 -16.48 15.41
N LYS A 230 -2.34 -16.37 15.35
CA LYS A 230 -3.24 -17.35 15.96
C LYS A 230 -3.17 -18.74 15.28
N ASP A 231 -3.13 -18.80 13.96
CA ASP A 231 -3.15 -20.05 13.19
C ASP A 231 -1.81 -20.79 13.24
N TYR A 232 -0.68 -20.07 13.11
CA TYR A 232 0.68 -20.62 13.19
C TYR A 232 0.99 -21.15 14.60
N PHE A 233 0.66 -20.38 15.63
CA PHE A 233 0.84 -20.79 17.03
C PHE A 233 -0.44 -21.38 17.64
N ARG A 234 -1.34 -21.90 16.80
CA ARG A 234 -2.56 -22.58 17.26
C ARG A 234 -2.28 -23.68 18.30
N PRO A 235 -1.17 -24.45 18.19
CA PRO A 235 -0.83 -25.47 19.19
C PRO A 235 -0.34 -24.92 20.55
N SER A 236 0.07 -23.64 20.66
CA SER A 236 0.62 -23.10 21.90
C SER A 236 0.37 -21.60 22.08
N LYS A 237 -0.59 -21.27 22.95
CA LYS A 237 -0.92 -19.89 23.32
C LYS A 237 0.27 -19.14 23.94
N LYS A 238 1.14 -19.85 24.68
CA LYS A 238 2.33 -19.27 25.32
C LYS A 238 3.36 -18.84 24.27
N LEU A 239 3.69 -19.72 23.31
CA LEU A 239 4.60 -19.39 22.22
C LEU A 239 4.05 -18.26 21.35
N ARG A 240 2.72 -18.24 21.11
CA ARG A 240 2.07 -17.13 20.43
C ARG A 240 2.30 -15.79 21.13
N ALA A 241 2.07 -15.75 22.44
CA ALA A 241 2.23 -14.53 23.23
C ALA A 241 3.69 -14.07 23.25
N GLN A 242 4.63 -15.00 23.40
CA GLN A 242 6.06 -14.70 23.32
C GLN A 242 6.44 -14.13 21.95
N PHE A 243 6.00 -14.76 20.85
CA PHE A 243 6.28 -14.27 19.51
C PHE A 243 5.73 -12.86 19.26
N ILE A 244 4.47 -12.61 19.66
CA ILE A 244 3.86 -11.28 19.53
C ILE A 244 4.68 -10.25 20.33
N ASN A 245 4.98 -10.54 21.59
CA ASN A 245 5.71 -9.63 22.46
C ASN A 245 7.12 -9.34 21.94
N GLU A 246 7.78 -10.33 21.35
CA GLU A 246 9.17 -10.23 20.92
C GLU A 246 9.32 -9.63 19.52
N TYR A 247 8.43 -9.97 18.59
CA TYR A 247 8.63 -9.69 17.16
C TYR A 247 7.57 -8.81 16.52
N VAL A 248 6.48 -8.45 17.21
CA VAL A 248 5.37 -7.69 16.59
C VAL A 248 5.04 -6.43 17.38
N ASP A 249 5.06 -5.29 16.71
CA ASP A 249 4.48 -4.04 17.22
C ASP A 249 3.04 -3.96 16.68
N LEU A 250 2.07 -4.34 17.53
CA LEU A 250 0.64 -4.38 17.17
C LEU A 250 0.01 -3.00 17.04
N ASP A 251 0.63 -1.95 17.61
CA ASP A 251 0.13 -0.58 17.50
C ASP A 251 0.55 0.04 16.16
N LYS A 252 1.73 -0.34 15.68
CA LYS A 252 2.28 0.14 14.40
C LYS A 252 2.06 -0.81 13.22
N ASP A 253 1.55 -2.02 13.47
CA ASP A 253 1.36 -3.06 12.48
C ASP A 253 2.62 -3.45 11.71
N VAL A 254 3.72 -3.60 12.44
CA VAL A 254 5.03 -3.95 11.87
C VAL A 254 5.72 -5.02 12.68
N PHE A 255 6.67 -5.72 12.05
CA PHE A 255 7.64 -6.51 12.79
C PHE A 255 8.58 -5.58 13.57
N LYS A 256 8.96 -6.01 14.77
CA LYS A 256 10.05 -5.39 15.53
C LYS A 256 11.36 -5.79 14.85
N LEU A 257 11.96 -4.84 14.13
CA LEU A 257 13.29 -5.01 13.55
C LEU A 257 14.32 -4.53 14.58
N LYS A 258 15.27 -5.39 14.95
CA LYS A 258 16.50 -4.93 15.61
C LYS A 258 17.40 -4.37 14.51
N VAL A 259 17.46 -3.05 14.40
CA VAL A 259 18.43 -2.37 13.54
C VAL A 259 19.73 -2.31 14.33
N SER A 260 20.83 -2.83 13.77
CA SER A 260 22.17 -2.64 14.31
C SER A 260 22.44 -1.13 14.41
N SER A 261 22.97 -0.67 15.54
CA SER A 261 23.28 0.76 15.77
C SER A 261 24.55 1.23 15.04
N GLU A 262 25.14 0.40 14.18
CA GLU A 262 26.31 0.77 13.39
C GLU A 262 25.85 1.44 12.08
N ILE A 263 25.68 2.76 12.14
CA ILE A 263 25.72 3.68 11.00
C ILE A 263 26.93 4.59 11.20
#